data_AF-T0FN20-F1
#
_entry.id   AF-T0FN20-F1
#
_cell.length_a   1.000
_cell.length_b   1.000
_cell.length_c   1.000
_cell.angle_alpha   90.00
_cell.angle_beta   90.00
_cell.angle_gamma   90.00
#
_symmetry.space_group_name_H-M   'P 1'
#
loop_
_entity.id
_entity.type
_entity.pdbx_description
1 polymer ?
#
loop_
_entity_poly.entity_id
_entity_poly.type
_entity_poly.pdbx_seq_one_letter_code
_entity_poly.pdbx_strand_id
1 'polypeptide(L)'
;MKQAVILSVLSVFFLFSSELFADPKANIKIKAVGDMVPGTNFPQPLNIQDPRSFLFGKVENYLKGGDVLFGNFESTLTNYPNTSKDTSRKMIFAFRTPPSYAKVLKDVGFDILSIANNHSLDFHQQGFDDTQKNLSEVGIRYTGKKGMITYTNVKNVSIAWIGFSHLKSHNNVNEIEEGVALVKEAKRKAQLVFISFHGGAEGGPALHVKNQMERFYGEYRGNLVEFSHSLIDAGADLVIGHGPHLVRAMELYKGRLIAYSLGNFMGYRALSSRGIVGYSLVLEAEVDSQGKFVKGKIIPLQLDSASIPQYDPDKKTIDLMRKLTREDFPGKGPKISDDGTILPGA
;
A
#
# COMPACT_ATOMS: atom_id res chain seq x y z
N MET A 1 -57.61 -8.05 -64.52
CA MET A 1 -57.71 -8.46 -63.10
C MET A 1 -56.29 -8.65 -62.58
N LYS A 2 -55.79 -7.70 -61.79
CA LYS A 2 -54.38 -7.59 -61.40
C LYS A 2 -54.12 -8.32 -60.07
N GLN A 3 -53.00 -9.05 -60.04
CA GLN A 3 -52.44 -9.77 -58.90
C GLN A 3 -52.03 -8.82 -57.77
N ALA A 4 -52.28 -9.23 -56.52
CA ALA A 4 -51.71 -8.63 -55.33
C ALA A 4 -50.55 -9.51 -54.84
N VAL A 5 -49.36 -8.95 -54.73
CA VAL A 5 -48.20 -9.55 -54.06
C VAL A 5 -48.07 -8.83 -52.71
N ILE A 6 -48.16 -9.60 -51.63
CA ILE A 6 -47.91 -9.13 -50.26
C ILE A 6 -46.41 -9.18 -50.03
N LEU A 7 -45.76 -8.02 -49.87
CA LEU A 7 -44.39 -7.92 -49.36
C LEU A 7 -44.44 -7.71 -47.84
N SER A 8 -44.01 -8.72 -47.09
CA SER A 8 -43.72 -8.63 -45.67
C SER A 8 -42.35 -7.98 -45.46
N VAL A 9 -42.30 -6.77 -44.91
CA VAL A 9 -41.05 -6.12 -44.48
C VAL A 9 -40.78 -6.53 -43.04
N LEU A 10 -39.78 -7.38 -42.83
CA LEU A 10 -39.23 -7.69 -41.52
C LEU A 10 -38.30 -6.54 -41.10
N SER A 11 -38.75 -5.69 -40.18
CA SER A 11 -37.90 -4.67 -39.57
C SER A 11 -37.11 -5.29 -38.41
N VAL A 12 -35.83 -5.61 -38.65
CA VAL A 12 -34.90 -6.00 -37.58
C VAL A 12 -34.49 -4.74 -36.82
N PHE A 13 -35.05 -4.54 -35.63
CA PHE A 13 -34.56 -3.55 -34.67
C PHE A 13 -33.24 -4.07 -34.07
N PHE A 14 -32.11 -3.52 -34.53
CA PHE A 14 -30.85 -3.63 -33.80
C PHE A 14 -30.93 -2.70 -32.59
N LEU A 15 -31.28 -3.27 -31.43
CA LEU A 15 -31.00 -2.66 -30.14
C LEU A 15 -29.48 -2.64 -29.95
N PHE A 16 -28.84 -1.53 -30.30
CA PHE A 16 -27.50 -1.23 -29.78
C PHE A 16 -27.63 -1.04 -28.27
N SER A 17 -27.38 -2.10 -27.51
CA SER A 17 -26.97 -1.95 -26.12
C SER A 17 -25.67 -1.15 -26.14
N SER A 18 -25.73 0.10 -25.70
CA SER A 18 -24.54 0.84 -25.29
C SER A 18 -23.94 0.08 -24.09
N GLU A 19 -23.15 -0.94 -24.36
CA GLU A 19 -22.16 -1.40 -23.39
C GLU A 19 -21.37 -0.16 -23.00
N LEU A 20 -21.42 0.22 -21.72
CA LEU A 20 -20.52 1.20 -21.14
C LEU A 20 -19.11 0.66 -21.25
N PHE A 21 -18.51 0.80 -22.43
CA PHE A 21 -17.08 0.62 -22.59
C PHE A 21 -16.40 1.69 -21.76
N ALA A 22 -15.61 1.26 -20.77
CA ALA A 22 -14.76 2.11 -19.97
C ALA A 22 -13.94 3.05 -20.87
N ASP A 23 -13.71 4.29 -20.44
CA ASP A 23 -12.80 5.19 -21.17
C ASP A 23 -11.38 4.60 -21.11
N PRO A 24 -10.82 4.10 -22.24
CA PRO A 24 -9.53 3.40 -22.25
C PRO A 24 -8.33 4.32 -21.93
N LYS A 25 -8.57 5.59 -21.59
CA LYS A 25 -7.57 6.63 -21.32
C LYS A 25 -7.54 7.14 -19.88
N ALA A 26 -8.38 6.61 -18.97
CA ALA A 26 -8.40 7.10 -17.60
C ALA A 26 -7.19 6.59 -16.80
N ASN A 27 -6.21 7.45 -16.56
CA ASN A 27 -5.14 7.16 -15.62
C ASN A 27 -5.70 7.05 -14.20
N ILE A 28 -5.17 6.10 -13.44
CA ILE A 28 -5.49 5.90 -12.03
C ILE A 28 -4.39 6.56 -11.20
N LYS A 29 -4.78 7.52 -10.36
CA LYS A 29 -3.89 8.18 -9.41
C LYS A 29 -4.06 7.57 -8.03
N ILE A 30 -3.01 6.91 -7.55
CA ILE A 30 -2.94 6.36 -6.19
C ILE A 30 -2.21 7.34 -5.28
N LYS A 31 -2.75 7.56 -4.09
CA LYS A 31 -2.01 8.08 -2.94
C LYS A 31 -1.69 6.94 -2.00
N ALA A 32 -0.42 6.78 -1.66
CA ALA A 32 0.04 5.73 -0.78
C ALA A 32 0.85 6.33 0.38
N VAL A 33 0.62 5.80 1.57
CA VAL A 33 1.42 6.09 2.77
C VAL A 33 2.10 4.82 3.28
N GLY A 34 3.15 5.01 4.07
CA GLY A 34 3.90 3.92 4.67
C GLY A 34 3.23 3.27 5.88
N ASP A 35 4.05 2.78 6.79
CA ASP A 35 3.62 2.01 7.97
C ASP A 35 2.80 2.86 8.94
N MET A 36 1.63 2.35 9.32
CA MET A 36 0.70 3.04 10.21
C MET A 36 0.47 2.26 11.50
N VAL A 37 0.95 2.82 12.59
CA VAL A 37 0.61 2.45 13.96
C VAL A 37 -0.01 3.67 14.64
N PRO A 38 -1.33 3.91 14.50
CA PRO A 38 -1.99 5.15 14.93
C PRO A 38 -2.11 5.30 16.47
N GLY A 39 -1.77 4.25 17.21
CA GLY A 39 -1.72 4.24 18.66
C GLY A 39 -2.19 2.91 19.22
N THR A 40 -1.60 2.50 20.34
CA THR A 40 -1.96 1.25 21.02
C THR A 40 -2.62 1.54 22.38
N ASN A 41 -3.71 0.84 22.68
CA ASN A 41 -4.36 0.81 24.01
C ASN A 41 -3.93 -0.43 24.83
N PHE A 42 -2.80 -1.03 24.47
CA PHE A 42 -2.19 -2.17 25.15
C PHE A 42 -0.66 -1.98 25.27
N PRO A 43 -0.03 -2.38 26.40
CA PRO A 43 -0.69 -2.74 27.67
C PRO A 43 -1.24 -1.51 28.40
N GLN A 44 -0.83 -0.31 27.97
CA GLN A 44 -1.24 0.96 28.56
C GLN A 44 -2.48 1.51 27.85
N PRO A 45 -3.42 2.14 28.57
CA PRO A 45 -4.58 2.73 27.95
C PRO A 45 -4.20 3.85 26.97
N LEU A 46 -5.10 4.08 26.02
CA LEU A 46 -5.04 5.16 25.05
C LEU A 46 -6.32 5.97 25.15
N ASN A 47 -6.19 7.24 25.48
CA ASN A 47 -7.32 8.16 25.53
C ASN A 47 -7.00 9.40 24.69
N ILE A 48 -7.49 9.42 23.46
CA ILE A 48 -7.43 10.58 22.56
C ILE A 48 -8.87 10.98 22.27
N GLN A 49 -9.26 12.19 22.67
CA GLN A 49 -10.64 12.67 22.56
C GLN A 49 -11.08 12.82 21.09
N ASP A 50 -10.22 13.42 20.26
CA ASP A 50 -10.40 13.51 18.81
C ASP A 50 -9.19 12.91 18.09
N PRO A 51 -9.20 11.58 17.83
CA PRO A 51 -8.09 10.91 17.18
C PRO A 51 -7.87 11.38 15.74
N ARG A 52 -8.91 11.83 15.02
CA ARG A 52 -8.75 12.31 13.64
C ARG A 52 -7.94 13.59 13.63
N SER A 53 -8.38 14.61 14.36
CA SER A 53 -7.69 15.90 14.41
C SER A 53 -6.28 15.75 14.97
N PHE A 54 -6.10 14.93 16.02
CA PHE A 54 -4.81 14.75 16.66
C PHE A 54 -3.79 14.04 15.76
N LEU A 55 -4.18 12.95 15.12
CA LEU A 55 -3.26 12.11 14.35
C LEU A 55 -3.07 12.59 12.91
N PHE A 56 -4.10 13.14 12.28
CA PHE A 56 -4.09 13.46 10.85
C PHE A 56 -4.19 14.96 10.56
N GLY A 57 -4.58 15.81 11.52
CA GLY A 57 -4.94 17.21 11.27
C GLY A 57 -3.85 18.02 10.55
N LYS A 58 -2.57 17.74 10.80
CA LYS A 58 -1.43 18.42 10.14
C LYS A 58 -1.21 17.98 8.68
N VAL A 59 -1.74 16.84 8.27
CA VAL A 59 -1.45 16.22 6.96
C VAL A 59 -2.67 15.79 6.16
N GLU A 60 -3.88 15.91 6.70
CA GLU A 60 -5.10 15.39 6.10
C GLU A 60 -5.30 15.92 4.66
N ASN A 61 -4.96 17.18 4.40
CA ASN A 61 -5.08 17.76 3.06
C ASN A 61 -4.14 17.11 2.04
N TYR A 62 -2.98 16.60 2.46
CA TYR A 62 -2.05 15.88 1.58
C TYR A 62 -2.52 14.47 1.22
N LEU A 63 -3.49 13.92 1.95
CA LEU A 63 -4.08 12.60 1.69
C LEU A 63 -5.22 12.64 0.66
N LYS A 64 -5.75 13.83 0.35
CA LYS A 64 -6.87 14.03 -0.60
C LYS A 64 -6.40 14.14 -2.04
N GLY A 65 -7.30 13.90 -3.01
CA GLY A 65 -7.06 14.17 -4.43
C GLY A 65 -6.40 13.03 -5.22
N GLY A 66 -6.22 11.86 -4.61
CA GLY A 66 -6.05 10.59 -5.32
C GLY A 66 -7.41 9.97 -5.68
N ASP A 67 -7.41 9.05 -6.63
CA ASP A 67 -8.56 8.20 -6.93
C ASP A 67 -8.69 7.04 -5.92
N VAL A 68 -7.56 6.68 -5.29
CA VAL A 68 -7.46 5.72 -4.20
C VAL A 68 -6.47 6.23 -3.17
N LEU A 69 -6.84 6.19 -1.89
CA LEU A 69 -5.91 6.30 -0.77
C LEU A 69 -5.62 4.92 -0.17
N PHE A 70 -4.34 4.54 -0.18
CA PHE A 70 -3.80 3.27 0.28
C PHE A 70 -2.79 3.46 1.43
N GLY A 71 -2.68 2.48 2.33
CA GLY A 71 -1.60 2.42 3.32
C GLY A 71 -1.39 1.03 3.91
N ASN A 72 -0.27 0.82 4.62
CA ASN A 72 -0.04 -0.39 5.42
C ASN A 72 -0.49 -0.16 6.86
N PHE A 73 -1.48 -0.93 7.31
CA PHE A 73 -1.99 -0.87 8.67
C PHE A 73 -1.28 -1.90 9.54
N GLU A 74 -0.26 -1.45 10.26
CA GLU A 74 0.66 -2.28 11.05
C GLU A 74 0.20 -2.40 12.51
N SER A 75 -1.08 -2.72 12.68
CA SER A 75 -1.67 -2.91 14.00
C SER A 75 -2.88 -3.85 13.89
N THR A 76 -3.52 -4.09 15.02
CA THR A 76 -4.79 -4.80 15.09
C THR A 76 -5.91 -3.85 15.52
N LEU A 77 -7.08 -3.95 14.90
CA LEU A 77 -8.31 -3.27 15.34
C LEU A 77 -9.15 -4.27 16.12
N THR A 78 -8.87 -4.43 17.41
CA THR A 78 -9.52 -5.44 18.26
C THR A 78 -9.63 -4.99 19.71
N ASN A 79 -10.61 -5.54 20.43
CA ASN A 79 -10.67 -5.47 21.89
C ASN A 79 -10.22 -6.76 22.58
N TYR A 80 -9.78 -7.77 21.81
CA TYR A 80 -9.30 -9.04 22.35
C TYR A 80 -8.15 -8.80 23.33
N PRO A 81 -8.19 -9.34 24.55
CA PRO A 81 -7.26 -8.96 25.62
C PRO A 81 -5.91 -9.68 25.55
N ASN A 82 -5.86 -10.86 24.91
CA ASN A 82 -4.70 -11.74 24.97
C ASN A 82 -3.80 -11.53 23.76
N THR A 83 -2.57 -11.10 24.01
CA THR A 83 -1.55 -10.98 22.98
C THR A 83 -0.81 -12.31 22.76
N SER A 84 -0.38 -12.55 21.52
CA SER A 84 0.50 -13.65 21.15
C SER A 84 1.97 -13.41 21.52
N LYS A 85 2.30 -12.20 21.96
CA LYS A 85 3.66 -11.74 22.23
C LYS A 85 3.91 -11.63 23.73
N ASP A 86 5.10 -12.08 24.15
CA ASP A 86 5.57 -11.84 25.51
C ASP A 86 6.10 -10.41 25.66
N THR A 87 5.19 -9.47 25.97
CA THR A 87 5.52 -8.04 26.14
C THR A 87 6.25 -7.73 27.45
N SER A 88 6.56 -8.73 28.29
CA SER A 88 7.46 -8.54 29.44
C SER A 88 8.92 -8.39 28.99
N ARG A 89 9.25 -8.89 27.80
CA ARG A 89 10.57 -8.81 27.19
C ARG A 89 10.77 -7.46 26.52
N LYS A 90 11.97 -6.91 26.66
CA LYS A 90 12.37 -5.67 25.98
C LYS A 90 12.27 -5.83 24.46
N MET A 91 11.88 -4.76 23.77
CA MET A 91 11.78 -4.70 22.30
C MET A 91 10.74 -5.64 21.68
N ILE A 92 9.81 -6.18 22.47
CA ILE A 92 8.66 -6.92 21.97
C ILE A 92 7.41 -6.07 22.17
N PHE A 93 6.77 -5.70 21.06
CA PHE A 93 5.61 -4.82 21.06
C PHE A 93 4.39 -5.55 20.50
N ALA A 94 3.26 -5.41 21.19
CA ALA A 94 1.94 -5.83 20.74
C ALA A 94 1.07 -4.59 20.49
N PHE A 95 0.62 -4.39 19.26
CA PHE A 95 -0.13 -3.21 18.86
C PHE A 95 -1.62 -3.51 18.78
N ARG A 96 -2.39 -2.92 19.71
CA ARG A 96 -3.86 -2.97 19.74
C ARG A 96 -4.45 -1.58 19.58
N THR A 97 -4.86 -1.26 18.36
CA THR A 97 -5.57 -0.03 18.07
C THR A 97 -7.07 -0.21 18.45
N PRO A 98 -7.72 0.77 19.10
CA PRO A 98 -9.15 0.70 19.37
C PRO A 98 -9.97 0.48 18.09
N PRO A 99 -10.94 -0.46 18.05
CA PRO A 99 -11.76 -0.73 16.86
C PRO A 99 -12.44 0.51 16.26
N SER A 100 -12.79 1.50 17.09
CA SER A 100 -13.39 2.77 16.63
C SER A 100 -12.49 3.56 15.68
N TYR A 101 -11.17 3.32 15.66
CA TYR A 101 -10.26 3.98 14.72
C TYR A 101 -10.47 3.53 13.28
N ALA A 102 -11.16 2.40 13.03
CA ALA A 102 -11.59 2.05 11.67
C ALA A 102 -12.41 3.18 11.04
N LYS A 103 -13.34 3.77 11.81
CA LYS A 103 -14.15 4.91 11.36
C LYS A 103 -13.30 6.16 11.14
N VAL A 104 -12.31 6.41 11.99
CA VAL A 104 -11.35 7.51 11.83
C VAL A 104 -10.59 7.39 10.51
N LEU A 105 -10.05 6.21 10.20
CA LEU A 105 -9.35 5.94 8.94
C LEU A 105 -10.28 6.15 7.75
N LYS A 106 -11.54 5.72 7.84
CA LYS A 106 -12.52 5.92 6.76
C LYS A 106 -12.81 7.41 6.55
N ASP A 107 -12.96 8.16 7.63
CA ASP A 107 -13.32 9.57 7.61
C ASP A 107 -12.18 10.47 7.09
N VAL A 108 -10.93 10.05 7.29
CA VAL A 108 -9.73 10.65 6.66
C VAL A 108 -9.71 10.39 5.15
N GLY A 109 -10.26 9.25 4.71
CA GLY A 109 -10.45 8.91 3.31
C GLY A 109 -9.73 7.66 2.83
N PHE A 110 -9.28 6.77 3.73
CA PHE A 110 -8.67 5.51 3.29
C PHE A 110 -9.68 4.62 2.57
N ASP A 111 -9.30 4.14 1.39
CA ASP A 111 -10.14 3.28 0.56
C ASP A 111 -9.76 1.80 0.73
N ILE A 112 -8.46 1.55 0.82
CA ILE A 112 -7.91 0.21 0.97
C ILE A 112 -6.67 0.19 1.87
N LEU A 113 -6.53 -0.85 2.68
CA LEU A 113 -5.36 -1.07 3.54
C LEU A 113 -4.72 -2.43 3.28
N SER A 114 -3.38 -2.48 3.29
CA SER A 114 -2.69 -3.74 3.51
C SER A 114 -2.69 -4.06 5.00
N ILE A 115 -3.07 -5.29 5.35
CA ILE A 115 -2.94 -5.85 6.69
C ILE A 115 -1.97 -7.04 6.69
N ALA A 116 -1.15 -7.20 5.65
CA ALA A 116 -0.07 -8.19 5.60
C ALA A 116 1.23 -7.58 6.14
N ASN A 117 1.49 -7.78 7.42
CA ASN A 117 2.71 -7.34 8.08
C ASN A 117 3.03 -8.27 9.26
N ASN A 118 4.08 -7.97 10.02
CA ASN A 118 4.50 -8.74 11.19
C ASN A 118 3.62 -8.50 12.44
N HIS A 119 2.78 -7.47 12.44
CA HIS A 119 1.92 -7.11 13.58
C HIS A 119 0.46 -7.54 13.43
N SER A 120 0.07 -8.13 12.29
CA SER A 120 -1.30 -8.58 12.00
C SER A 120 -1.82 -9.64 12.98
N LEU A 121 -0.93 -10.38 13.63
CA LEU A 121 -1.26 -11.48 14.55
C LEU A 121 -0.86 -11.19 16.01
N ASP A 122 -0.63 -9.92 16.37
CA ASP A 122 -0.25 -9.51 17.73
C ASP A 122 -1.27 -9.95 18.79
N PHE A 123 -2.53 -10.13 18.38
CA PHE A 123 -3.64 -10.60 19.22
C PHE A 123 -4.23 -11.90 18.68
N HIS A 124 -3.34 -12.78 18.20
CA HIS A 124 -3.66 -14.06 17.57
C HIS A 124 -4.59 -13.91 16.35
N GLN A 125 -5.13 -15.04 15.90
CA GLN A 125 -6.10 -15.09 14.81
C GLN A 125 -7.34 -14.23 15.09
N GLN A 126 -7.80 -14.17 16.35
CA GLN A 126 -8.94 -13.33 16.74
C GLN A 126 -8.69 -11.85 16.41
N GLY A 127 -7.53 -11.29 16.77
CA GLY A 127 -7.20 -9.90 16.44
C GLY A 127 -7.12 -9.63 14.94
N PHE A 128 -6.63 -10.61 14.17
CA PHE A 128 -6.59 -10.51 12.70
C PHE A 128 -8.00 -10.53 12.09
N ASP A 129 -8.88 -11.40 12.54
CA ASP A 129 -10.26 -11.49 12.06
C ASP A 129 -11.11 -10.27 12.49
N ASP A 130 -10.92 -9.79 13.72
CA ASP A 130 -11.54 -8.54 14.18
C ASP A 130 -11.09 -7.34 13.32
N THR A 131 -9.81 -7.31 12.92
CA THR A 131 -9.30 -6.23 12.07
C THR A 131 -10.00 -6.22 10.71
N GLN A 132 -10.13 -7.39 10.08
CA GLN A 132 -10.86 -7.55 8.82
C GLN A 132 -12.34 -7.14 8.95
N LYS A 133 -13.00 -7.56 10.04
CA LYS A 133 -14.38 -7.21 10.34
C LYS A 133 -14.56 -5.70 10.51
N ASN A 134 -13.77 -5.07 11.37
CA ASN A 134 -13.90 -3.64 11.69
C ASN A 134 -13.62 -2.75 10.47
N LEU A 135 -12.69 -3.13 9.59
CA LEU A 135 -12.47 -2.42 8.32
C LEU A 135 -13.67 -2.57 7.36
N SER A 136 -14.21 -3.79 7.25
CA SER A 136 -15.38 -4.06 6.40
C SER A 136 -16.61 -3.27 6.82
N GLU A 137 -16.88 -3.17 8.12
CA GLU A 137 -18.06 -2.49 8.68
C GLU A 137 -18.10 -1.00 8.37
N VAL A 138 -16.95 -0.37 8.16
CA VAL A 138 -16.85 1.05 7.76
C VAL A 138 -16.63 1.24 6.25
N GLY A 139 -16.62 0.15 5.48
CA GLY A 139 -16.43 0.20 4.02
C GLY A 139 -15.00 0.54 3.59
N ILE A 140 -13.98 0.15 4.37
CA ILE A 140 -12.59 0.11 3.93
C ILE A 140 -12.30 -1.28 3.37
N ARG A 141 -11.74 -1.35 2.16
CA ARG A 141 -11.25 -2.61 1.59
C ARG A 141 -9.92 -2.98 2.23
N TYR A 142 -9.54 -4.25 2.22
CA TYR A 142 -8.25 -4.66 2.73
C TYR A 142 -7.72 -5.86 1.95
N THR A 143 -6.40 -6.04 1.97
CA THR A 143 -5.71 -7.23 1.43
C THR A 143 -4.68 -7.72 2.44
N GLY A 144 -4.26 -8.98 2.33
CA GLY A 144 -3.12 -9.49 3.11
C GLY A 144 -3.28 -10.85 3.76
N LYS A 145 -4.49 -11.44 3.77
CA LYS A 145 -4.66 -12.86 4.15
C LYS A 145 -4.05 -13.77 3.08
N LYS A 146 -3.50 -14.93 3.46
CA LYS A 146 -2.99 -15.93 2.51
C LYS A 146 -4.05 -16.29 1.45
N GLY A 147 -3.65 -16.27 0.18
CA GLY A 147 -4.48 -16.52 -1.00
C GLY A 147 -5.44 -15.38 -1.37
N MET A 148 -5.47 -14.28 -0.61
CA MET A 148 -6.42 -13.19 -0.85
C MET A 148 -6.01 -12.31 -2.03
N ILE A 149 -6.93 -12.12 -2.97
CA ILE A 149 -6.88 -11.08 -4.00
C ILE A 149 -8.10 -10.19 -3.81
N THR A 150 -7.87 -8.89 -3.60
CA THR A 150 -8.94 -7.93 -3.35
C THR A 150 -9.23 -7.14 -4.61
N TYR A 151 -10.47 -7.18 -5.09
CA TYR A 151 -10.87 -6.47 -6.30
C TYR A 151 -11.61 -5.18 -5.96
N THR A 152 -11.25 -4.11 -6.65
CA THR A 152 -11.89 -2.79 -6.57
C THR A 152 -12.18 -2.29 -7.99
N ASN A 153 -13.08 -1.32 -8.10
CA ASN A 153 -13.35 -0.64 -9.35
C ASN A 153 -13.25 0.86 -9.12
N VAL A 154 -12.40 1.53 -9.90
CA VAL A 154 -12.11 2.96 -9.79
C VAL A 154 -12.14 3.53 -11.19
N LYS A 155 -12.98 4.53 -11.46
CA LYS A 155 -13.18 5.09 -12.81
C LYS A 155 -13.46 4.03 -13.88
N ASN A 156 -14.25 3.00 -13.56
CA ASN A 156 -14.53 1.85 -14.42
C ASN A 156 -13.31 0.96 -14.76
N VAL A 157 -12.18 1.16 -14.08
CA VAL A 157 -10.99 0.30 -14.17
C VAL A 157 -11.02 -0.69 -13.01
N SER A 158 -10.99 -1.99 -13.33
CA SER A 158 -10.88 -3.05 -12.32
C SER A 158 -9.43 -3.20 -11.85
N ILE A 159 -9.22 -3.11 -10.54
CA ILE A 159 -7.91 -3.17 -9.90
C ILE A 159 -7.92 -4.30 -8.88
N ALA A 160 -6.95 -5.21 -8.99
CA ALA A 160 -6.66 -6.23 -8.00
C ALA A 160 -5.53 -5.78 -7.06
N TRP A 161 -5.67 -6.10 -5.78
CA TRP A 161 -4.71 -5.76 -4.73
C TRP A 161 -4.27 -7.01 -3.98
N ILE A 162 -2.96 -7.23 -3.90
CA ILE A 162 -2.38 -8.41 -3.26
C ILE A 162 -1.35 -7.95 -2.23
N GLY A 163 -1.60 -8.28 -0.96
CA GLY A 163 -0.71 -7.99 0.16
C GLY A 163 0.18 -9.19 0.50
N PHE A 164 1.45 -8.92 0.78
CA PHE A 164 2.45 -9.92 1.15
C PHE A 164 3.16 -9.53 2.45
N SER A 165 3.58 -10.52 3.24
CA SER A 165 4.61 -10.32 4.26
C SER A 165 5.51 -11.55 4.37
N HIS A 166 6.37 -11.65 5.37
CA HIS A 166 7.15 -12.88 5.60
C HIS A 166 6.42 -13.94 6.44
N LEU A 167 5.20 -13.66 6.92
CA LEU A 167 4.44 -14.60 7.76
C LEU A 167 3.69 -15.64 6.92
N LYS A 168 3.58 -16.87 7.44
CA LYS A 168 2.84 -17.98 6.80
C LYS A 168 1.32 -17.75 6.71
N SER A 169 0.77 -16.86 7.53
CA SER A 169 -0.65 -16.47 7.51
C SER A 169 -1.00 -15.53 6.35
N HIS A 170 0.00 -14.97 5.68
CA HIS A 170 -0.13 -14.05 4.56
C HIS A 170 0.41 -14.70 3.28
N ASN A 171 0.25 -14.03 2.14
CA ASN A 171 1.06 -14.37 0.98
C ASN A 171 2.52 -14.06 1.33
N ASN A 172 3.41 -15.04 1.15
CA ASN A 172 4.76 -14.92 1.69
C ASN A 172 5.72 -14.34 0.66
N VAL A 173 6.49 -13.30 1.01
CA VAL A 173 7.50 -12.69 0.11
C VAL A 173 8.62 -13.66 -0.29
N ASN A 174 8.82 -14.74 0.46
CA ASN A 174 9.79 -15.79 0.14
C ASN A 174 9.23 -16.87 -0.80
N GLU A 175 7.90 -16.93 -0.99
CA GLU A 175 7.21 -17.93 -1.82
C GLU A 175 6.88 -17.31 -3.19
N ILE A 176 7.93 -16.96 -3.95
CA ILE A 176 7.80 -16.18 -5.19
C ILE A 176 6.90 -16.87 -6.21
N GLU A 177 6.99 -18.20 -6.35
CA GLU A 177 6.15 -18.96 -7.29
C GLU A 177 4.66 -18.88 -6.95
N GLU A 178 4.30 -18.95 -5.65
CA GLU A 178 2.92 -18.74 -5.19
C GLU A 178 2.46 -17.31 -5.53
N GLY A 179 3.31 -16.31 -5.29
CA GLY A 179 3.03 -14.92 -5.63
C GLY A 179 2.79 -14.71 -7.14
N VAL A 180 3.63 -15.30 -7.98
CA VAL A 180 3.49 -15.28 -9.44
C VAL A 180 2.16 -15.90 -9.87
N ALA A 181 1.75 -17.01 -9.26
CA ALA A 181 0.47 -17.65 -9.55
C ALA A 181 -0.72 -16.74 -9.20
N LEU A 182 -0.67 -16.05 -8.05
CA LEU A 182 -1.69 -15.09 -7.63
C LEU A 182 -1.79 -13.89 -8.59
N VAL A 183 -0.66 -13.34 -9.04
CA VAL A 183 -0.66 -12.24 -10.02
C VAL A 183 -1.28 -12.68 -11.34
N LYS A 184 -0.93 -13.88 -11.84
CA LYS A 184 -1.53 -14.43 -13.06
C LYS A 184 -3.03 -14.67 -12.91
N GLU A 185 -3.49 -15.10 -11.73
CA GLU A 185 -4.93 -15.15 -11.44
C GLU A 185 -5.57 -13.76 -11.46
N ALA A 186 -4.95 -12.80 -10.80
CA ALA A 186 -5.46 -11.44 -10.72
C ALA A 186 -5.62 -10.80 -12.11
N LYS A 187 -4.63 -10.97 -13.01
CA LYS A 187 -4.69 -10.43 -14.39
C LYS A 187 -5.80 -11.03 -15.25
N ARG A 188 -6.34 -12.21 -14.91
CA ARG A 188 -7.52 -12.75 -15.61
C ARG A 188 -8.83 -12.04 -15.24
N LYS A 189 -8.85 -11.34 -14.10
CA LYS A 189 -10.08 -10.76 -13.51
C LYS A 189 -10.01 -9.24 -13.33
N ALA A 190 -8.83 -8.63 -13.45
CA ALA A 190 -8.60 -7.20 -13.28
C ALA A 190 -7.71 -6.63 -14.39
N GLN A 191 -7.94 -5.37 -14.74
CA GLN A 191 -7.12 -4.63 -15.69
C GLN A 191 -5.76 -4.26 -15.09
N LEU A 192 -5.74 -3.82 -13.84
CA LEU A 192 -4.53 -3.49 -13.09
C LEU A 192 -4.36 -4.42 -11.87
N VAL A 193 -3.11 -4.69 -11.50
CA VAL A 193 -2.71 -5.52 -10.35
C VAL A 193 -1.66 -4.76 -9.55
N PHE A 194 -2.03 -4.33 -8.35
CA PHE A 194 -1.17 -3.61 -7.44
C PHE A 194 -0.75 -4.51 -6.28
N ILE A 195 0.53 -4.42 -5.93
CA ILE A 195 1.16 -5.24 -4.92
C ILE A 195 1.56 -4.36 -3.74
N SER A 196 1.31 -4.86 -2.54
CA SER A 196 1.91 -4.35 -1.32
C SER A 196 2.71 -5.46 -0.66
N PHE A 197 3.89 -5.15 -0.13
CA PHE A 197 4.64 -6.08 0.70
C PHE A 197 5.13 -5.42 1.99
N HIS A 198 5.21 -6.19 3.07
CA HIS A 198 5.95 -5.85 4.29
C HIS A 198 7.08 -6.86 4.51
N GLY A 199 8.32 -6.42 4.32
CA GLY A 199 9.49 -7.29 4.31
C GLY A 199 10.80 -6.51 4.37
N GLY A 200 11.91 -7.19 4.18
CA GLY A 200 13.24 -6.61 4.32
C GLY A 200 13.74 -6.55 5.77
N ALA A 201 15.00 -6.15 5.92
CA ALA A 201 15.58 -5.81 7.21
C ALA A 201 15.06 -4.43 7.69
N GLU A 202 15.14 -4.16 8.99
CA GLU A 202 14.63 -2.92 9.57
C GLU A 202 15.74 -2.01 10.12
N GLY A 203 15.46 -0.70 10.15
CA GLY A 203 16.31 0.31 10.75
C GLY A 203 17.52 0.70 9.90
N GLY A 204 18.38 1.57 10.45
CA GLY A 204 19.44 2.25 9.69
C GLY A 204 20.33 1.38 8.79
N PRO A 205 20.79 0.17 9.19
CA PRO A 205 21.57 -0.72 8.33
C PRO A 205 20.83 -1.20 7.08
N ALA A 206 19.50 -1.10 7.10
CA ALA A 206 18.59 -1.51 6.05
C ALA A 206 18.23 -0.33 5.12
N LEU A 207 19.01 0.75 5.08
CA LEU A 207 18.71 1.93 4.26
C LEU A 207 18.76 1.64 2.75
N HIS A 208 19.73 0.83 2.32
CA HIS A 208 19.98 0.52 0.92
C HIS A 208 19.25 -0.76 0.50
N VAL A 209 18.58 -0.71 -0.65
CA VAL A 209 17.98 -1.87 -1.30
C VAL A 209 19.08 -2.67 -2.00
N LYS A 210 19.09 -3.98 -1.79
CA LYS A 210 20.03 -4.90 -2.43
C LYS A 210 19.28 -6.08 -3.00
N ASN A 211 19.71 -6.57 -4.16
CA ASN A 211 19.19 -7.81 -4.73
C ASN A 211 19.76 -9.04 -4.01
N GLN A 212 19.35 -9.21 -2.75
CA GLN A 212 19.77 -10.31 -1.90
C GLN A 212 18.70 -10.56 -0.84
N MET A 213 18.73 -11.76 -0.26
CA MET A 213 17.89 -12.11 0.87
C MET A 213 18.17 -11.19 2.08
N GLU A 214 17.14 -10.49 2.54
CA GLU A 214 17.19 -9.70 3.77
C GLU A 214 16.63 -10.49 4.96
N ARG A 215 17.18 -10.20 6.15
CA ARG A 215 16.78 -10.86 7.41
C ARG A 215 16.64 -9.84 8.53
N PHE A 216 15.74 -10.13 9.46
CA PHE A 216 15.61 -9.36 10.69
C PHE A 216 15.22 -10.27 11.85
N TYR A 217 15.87 -10.12 13.00
CA TYR A 217 15.71 -11.00 14.18
C TYR A 217 15.65 -12.51 13.87
N GLY A 218 16.46 -12.97 12.90
CA GLY A 218 16.56 -14.38 12.50
C GLY A 218 15.56 -14.82 11.41
N GLU A 219 14.56 -14.00 11.10
CA GLU A 219 13.54 -14.27 10.09
C GLU A 219 14.04 -13.95 8.68
N TYR A 220 13.68 -14.78 7.70
CA TYR A 220 13.90 -14.49 6.28
C TYR A 220 12.78 -13.60 5.76
N ARG A 221 13.12 -12.39 5.33
CA ARG A 221 12.15 -11.34 4.99
C ARG A 221 12.19 -10.94 3.52
N GLY A 222 12.70 -11.83 2.68
CA GLY A 222 12.65 -11.74 1.22
C GLY A 222 13.89 -11.12 0.58
N ASN A 223 14.16 -11.56 -0.65
CA ASN A 223 14.93 -10.78 -1.62
C ASN A 223 13.93 -9.88 -2.37
N LEU A 224 13.78 -8.63 -1.92
CA LEU A 224 12.68 -7.78 -2.37
C LEU A 224 12.82 -7.34 -3.83
N VAL A 225 14.03 -7.28 -4.38
CA VAL A 225 14.26 -6.98 -5.80
C VAL A 225 13.77 -8.13 -6.67
N GLU A 226 14.26 -9.34 -6.40
CA GLU A 226 13.85 -10.56 -7.12
C GLU A 226 12.34 -10.81 -7.00
N PHE A 227 11.79 -10.64 -5.79
CA PHE A 227 10.35 -10.73 -5.55
C PHE A 227 9.57 -9.73 -6.41
N SER A 228 9.93 -8.44 -6.36
CA SER A 228 9.21 -7.38 -7.08
C SER A 228 9.30 -7.56 -8.60
N HIS A 229 10.48 -7.92 -9.11
CA HIS A 229 10.70 -8.17 -10.55
C HIS A 229 9.88 -9.37 -11.02
N SER A 230 9.88 -10.47 -10.25
CA SER A 230 9.11 -11.68 -10.59
C SER A 230 7.60 -11.41 -10.65
N LEU A 231 7.07 -10.57 -9.76
CA LEU A 231 5.65 -10.20 -9.78
C LEU A 231 5.31 -9.26 -10.94
N ILE A 232 6.17 -8.30 -11.28
CA ILE A 232 5.98 -7.46 -12.47
C ILE A 232 6.02 -8.31 -13.74
N ASP A 233 6.94 -9.28 -13.81
CA ASP A 233 7.04 -10.21 -14.94
C ASP A 233 5.80 -11.10 -15.08
N ALA A 234 5.13 -11.40 -13.97
CA ALA A 234 3.85 -12.10 -13.96
C ALA A 234 2.66 -11.21 -14.33
N GLY A 235 2.83 -9.88 -14.37
CA GLY A 235 1.83 -8.91 -14.78
C GLY A 235 1.43 -7.88 -13.73
N ALA A 236 2.14 -7.75 -12.61
CA ALA A 236 1.92 -6.67 -11.66
C ALA A 236 2.27 -5.30 -12.28
N ASP A 237 1.48 -4.29 -11.93
CA ASP A 237 1.53 -2.96 -12.55
C ASP A 237 2.12 -1.88 -11.61
N LEU A 238 2.11 -2.11 -10.29
CA LEU A 238 2.69 -1.24 -9.25
C LEU A 238 3.07 -2.08 -8.02
N VAL A 239 4.22 -1.78 -7.40
CA VAL A 239 4.67 -2.42 -6.16
C VAL A 239 4.99 -1.37 -5.09
N ILE A 240 4.37 -1.49 -3.91
CA ILE A 240 4.56 -0.60 -2.76
C ILE A 240 5.07 -1.41 -1.56
N GLY A 241 6.29 -1.08 -1.11
CA GLY A 241 6.98 -1.74 -0.02
C GLY A 241 6.83 -1.04 1.32
N HIS A 242 7.00 -1.85 2.37
CA HIS A 242 6.81 -1.52 3.79
C HIS A 242 7.73 -2.38 4.65
N GLY A 243 7.92 -2.00 5.92
CA GLY A 243 8.61 -2.82 6.91
C GLY A 243 10.01 -2.36 7.34
N PRO A 244 10.86 -1.77 6.47
CA PRO A 244 12.16 -1.27 6.93
C PRO A 244 12.07 -0.12 7.95
N HIS A 245 10.88 0.47 8.14
CA HIS A 245 10.62 1.64 8.99
C HIS A 245 11.44 2.90 8.63
N LEU A 246 11.88 2.97 7.37
CA LEU A 246 12.58 4.10 6.76
C LEU A 246 12.23 4.16 5.26
N VAL A 247 12.34 5.34 4.67
CA VAL A 247 12.15 5.50 3.21
C VAL A 247 13.29 4.83 2.45
N ARG A 248 12.98 4.11 1.37
CA ARG A 248 13.98 3.46 0.51
C ARG A 248 13.88 3.93 -0.94
N ALA A 249 14.82 3.50 -1.76
CA ALA A 249 14.87 3.78 -3.19
C ALA A 249 13.58 3.41 -3.94
N MET A 250 13.38 4.06 -5.09
CA MET A 250 12.40 3.68 -6.10
C MET A 250 13.10 3.12 -7.34
N GLU A 251 12.45 2.21 -8.05
CA GLU A 251 12.91 1.65 -9.32
C GLU A 251 11.78 1.72 -10.36
N LEU A 252 12.15 1.90 -11.62
CA LEU A 252 11.28 1.65 -12.77
C LEU A 252 11.73 0.36 -13.46
N TYR A 253 10.97 -0.70 -13.24
CA TYR A 253 11.23 -1.99 -13.86
C TYR A 253 10.17 -2.27 -14.92
N LYS A 254 10.59 -2.40 -16.20
CA LYS A 254 9.69 -2.56 -17.36
C LYS A 254 8.58 -1.48 -17.44
N GLY A 255 8.94 -0.25 -17.05
CA GLY A 255 8.03 0.90 -17.01
C GLY A 255 7.04 0.90 -15.83
N ARG A 256 7.22 0.00 -14.86
CA ARG A 256 6.38 -0.14 -13.66
C ARG A 256 7.11 0.40 -12.46
N LEU A 257 6.41 1.15 -11.62
CA LEU A 257 7.01 1.72 -10.42
C LEU A 257 7.10 0.66 -9.32
N ILE A 258 8.28 0.58 -8.70
CA ILE A 258 8.53 -0.12 -7.45
C ILE A 258 8.99 0.93 -6.44
N ALA A 259 8.26 1.10 -5.35
CA ALA A 259 8.72 1.88 -4.20
C ALA A 259 9.07 0.91 -3.08
N TYR A 260 10.37 0.70 -2.80
CA TYR A 260 10.80 -0.38 -1.91
C TYR A 260 10.50 -0.15 -0.43
N SER A 261 10.27 1.10 -0.03
CA SER A 261 9.70 1.44 1.29
C SER A 261 9.24 2.88 1.31
N LEU A 262 8.03 3.13 1.82
CA LEU A 262 7.52 4.47 2.09
C LEU A 262 7.83 4.96 3.53
N GLY A 263 8.58 4.18 4.31
CA GLY A 263 8.90 4.49 5.70
C GLY A 263 7.70 4.47 6.62
N ASN A 264 7.82 5.10 7.78
CA ASN A 264 6.72 5.22 8.73
C ASN A 264 5.83 6.41 8.35
N PHE A 265 4.53 6.19 8.18
CA PHE A 265 3.58 7.30 8.09
C PHE A 265 3.16 7.80 9.46
N MET A 266 2.99 6.88 10.42
CA MET A 266 2.56 7.22 11.78
C MET A 266 2.97 6.13 12.76
N GLY A 267 3.38 6.52 13.97
CA GLY A 267 3.84 5.58 14.98
C GLY A 267 3.59 6.03 16.42
N TYR A 268 2.43 6.65 16.70
CA TYR A 268 2.16 7.29 17.98
C TYR A 268 2.36 6.34 19.17
N ARG A 269 3.31 6.67 20.05
CA ARG A 269 3.75 5.86 21.21
C ARG A 269 4.30 4.46 20.87
N ALA A 270 4.57 4.17 19.60
CA ALA A 270 4.93 2.83 19.12
C ALA A 270 6.26 2.80 18.37
N LEU A 271 6.50 3.75 17.47
CA LEU A 271 7.68 3.75 16.60
C LEU A 271 8.57 4.96 16.91
N SER A 272 9.87 4.81 16.70
CA SER A 272 10.83 5.92 16.82
C SER A 272 10.73 6.86 15.63
N SER A 273 10.86 8.16 15.88
CA SER A 273 10.97 9.21 14.86
C SER A 273 12.35 9.88 14.83
N ARG A 274 13.33 9.38 15.59
CA ARG A 274 14.63 10.04 15.71
C ARG A 274 15.57 9.73 14.53
N GLY A 275 15.98 10.76 13.81
CA GLY A 275 16.89 10.64 12.67
C GLY A 275 16.18 10.16 11.41
N ILE A 276 16.87 9.37 10.58
CA ILE A 276 16.36 8.99 9.25
C ILE A 276 15.07 8.15 9.26
N VAL A 277 14.75 7.49 10.38
CA VAL A 277 13.49 6.74 10.55
C VAL A 277 12.27 7.66 10.74
N GLY A 278 12.51 8.95 11.01
CA GLY A 278 11.47 9.97 11.05
C GLY A 278 11.11 10.55 9.69
N TYR A 279 11.81 10.19 8.62
CA TYR A 279 11.47 10.65 7.27
C TYR A 279 10.29 9.84 6.73
N SER A 280 9.34 10.54 6.11
CA SER A 280 8.05 10.01 5.71
C SER A 280 7.55 10.68 4.44
N LEU A 281 6.53 10.11 3.79
CA LEU A 281 5.92 10.73 2.62
C LEU A 281 4.48 10.28 2.42
N VAL A 282 3.77 11.07 1.62
CA VAL A 282 2.69 10.55 0.77
C VAL A 282 3.27 10.41 -0.64
N LEU A 283 3.21 9.20 -1.20
CA LEU A 283 3.52 8.95 -2.59
C LEU A 283 2.26 9.15 -3.43
N GLU A 284 2.29 10.07 -4.37
CA GLU A 284 1.34 10.11 -5.49
C GLU A 284 1.95 9.34 -6.66
N ALA A 285 1.24 8.36 -7.21
CA ALA A 285 1.63 7.63 -8.41
C ALA A 285 0.46 7.54 -9.39
N GLU A 286 0.70 7.94 -10.63
CA GLU A 286 -0.27 7.87 -11.72
C GLU A 286 0.11 6.76 -12.69
N VAL A 287 -0.82 5.85 -12.92
CA VAL A 287 -0.65 4.64 -13.75
C VAL A 287 -1.67 4.66 -14.87
N ASP A 288 -1.24 4.38 -16.10
CA ASP A 288 -2.14 4.31 -17.26
C ASP A 288 -2.93 2.99 -17.35
N SER A 289 -3.82 2.88 -18.34
CA SER A 289 -4.64 1.67 -18.56
C SER A 289 -3.83 0.43 -18.96
N GLN A 290 -2.57 0.58 -19.38
CA GLN A 290 -1.64 -0.52 -19.63
C GLN A 290 -0.80 -0.86 -18.39
N GLY A 291 -0.98 -0.11 -17.30
CA GLY A 291 -0.26 -0.25 -16.06
C GLY A 291 1.12 0.41 -16.06
N LYS A 292 1.48 1.23 -17.05
CA LYS A 292 2.75 1.95 -17.04
C LYS A 292 2.68 3.14 -16.10
N PHE A 293 3.78 3.40 -15.40
CA PHE A 293 3.93 4.60 -14.60
C PHE A 293 4.02 5.83 -15.52
N VAL A 294 3.15 6.82 -15.29
CA VAL A 294 3.05 8.04 -16.10
C VAL A 294 3.81 9.18 -15.45
N LYS A 295 3.53 9.43 -14.17
CA LYS A 295 4.14 10.47 -13.33
C LYS A 295 3.76 10.25 -11.87
N GLY A 296 4.40 10.98 -10.97
CA GLY A 296 4.08 10.94 -9.56
C GLY A 296 4.59 12.16 -8.82
N LYS A 297 4.41 12.14 -7.50
CA LYS A 297 4.91 13.19 -6.61
C LYS A 297 5.23 12.60 -5.24
N ILE A 298 6.38 12.98 -4.70
CA ILE A 298 6.70 12.84 -3.28
C ILE A 298 6.14 14.08 -2.60
N ILE A 299 5.15 13.90 -1.72
CA ILE A 299 4.78 14.92 -0.75
C ILE A 299 5.62 14.65 0.51
N PRO A 300 6.66 15.45 0.78
CA PRO A 300 7.60 15.15 1.84
C PRO A 300 6.96 15.39 3.19
N LEU A 301 7.02 14.38 4.04
CA LEU A 301 6.60 14.45 5.43
C LEU A 301 7.79 14.12 6.34
N GLN A 302 7.64 14.47 7.61
CA GLN A 302 8.50 14.03 8.68
C GLN A 302 7.66 13.75 9.92
N LEU A 303 8.11 12.83 10.75
CA LEU A 303 7.46 12.51 12.02
C LEU A 303 7.98 13.45 13.11
N ASP A 304 7.07 14.00 13.92
CA ASP A 304 7.45 14.79 15.10
C ASP A 304 7.91 13.89 16.26
N SER A 305 8.20 14.49 17.42
CA SER A 305 8.67 13.75 18.60
C SER A 305 7.64 12.75 19.16
N ALA A 306 6.37 12.89 18.80
CA ALA A 306 5.31 11.95 19.15
C ALA A 306 5.09 10.90 18.04
N SER A 307 5.90 10.92 16.98
CA SER A 307 5.76 10.08 15.79
C SER A 307 4.46 10.33 15.01
N ILE A 308 4.01 11.59 15.01
CA ILE A 308 2.86 12.07 14.24
C ILE A 308 3.38 12.80 13.00
N PRO A 309 2.83 12.54 11.80
CA PRO A 309 3.31 13.15 10.57
C PRO A 309 3.00 14.65 10.49
N GLN A 310 3.94 15.38 9.91
CA GLN A 310 3.82 16.79 9.53
C GLN A 310 4.56 17.01 8.20
N TYR A 311 4.25 18.10 7.50
CA TYR A 311 4.98 18.47 6.30
C TYR A 311 6.48 18.67 6.60
N ASP A 312 7.34 18.22 5.71
CA ASP A 312 8.78 18.44 5.76
C ASP A 312 9.15 19.65 4.86
N PRO A 313 9.31 20.86 5.44
CA PRO A 313 9.60 22.06 4.68
C PRO A 313 11.01 22.07 4.08
N ASP A 314 11.93 21.29 4.66
CA ASP A 314 13.32 21.20 4.23
C ASP A 314 13.50 20.17 3.10
N LYS A 315 12.44 19.42 2.76
CA LYS A 315 12.42 18.42 1.68
C LYS A 315 13.50 17.34 1.82
N LYS A 316 13.95 17.07 3.05
CA LYS A 316 14.96 16.05 3.36
C LYS A 316 14.53 14.66 2.90
N THR A 317 13.22 14.36 2.97
CA THR A 317 12.71 13.08 2.44
C THR A 317 12.91 12.97 0.93
N ILE A 318 12.66 14.03 0.16
CA ILE A 318 12.87 14.03 -1.30
C ILE A 318 14.35 13.82 -1.60
N ASP A 319 15.25 14.54 -0.93
CA ASP A 319 16.69 14.45 -1.18
C ASP A 319 17.23 13.07 -0.84
N LEU A 320 16.78 12.47 0.27
CA LEU A 320 17.16 11.11 0.62
C LEU A 320 16.67 10.10 -0.41
N MET A 321 15.39 10.13 -0.78
CA MET A 321 14.85 9.19 -1.77
C MET A 321 15.50 9.35 -3.14
N ARG A 322 15.82 10.59 -3.56
CA ARG A 322 16.56 10.84 -4.81
C ARG A 322 17.96 10.26 -4.74
N LYS A 323 18.67 10.44 -3.63
CA LYS A 323 20.00 9.88 -3.41
C LYS A 323 19.97 8.36 -3.48
N LEU A 324 19.11 7.71 -2.68
CA LEU A 324 19.00 6.25 -2.63
C LEU A 324 18.60 5.66 -3.98
N THR A 325 17.64 6.29 -4.67
CA THR A 325 17.23 5.86 -6.02
C THR A 325 18.40 5.84 -7.00
N ARG A 326 19.30 6.85 -6.96
CA ARG A 326 20.49 6.88 -7.84
C ARG A 326 21.56 5.86 -7.43
N GLU A 327 21.73 5.65 -6.13
CA GLU A 327 22.77 4.77 -5.59
C GLU A 327 22.40 3.28 -5.73
N ASP A 328 21.15 2.93 -5.42
CA ASP A 328 20.68 1.53 -5.43
C ASP A 328 20.29 1.07 -6.83
N PHE A 329 19.77 1.98 -7.67
CA PHE A 329 19.25 1.68 -9.01
C PHE A 329 19.80 2.66 -10.07
N PRO A 330 21.13 2.71 -10.29
CA PRO A 330 21.75 3.63 -11.24
C PRO A 330 21.19 3.43 -12.66
N GLY A 331 20.59 4.49 -13.21
CA GLY A 331 19.95 4.48 -14.54
C GLY A 331 18.64 3.69 -14.63
N LYS A 332 18.15 3.11 -13.53
CA LYS A 332 16.92 2.32 -13.49
C LYS A 332 15.82 2.95 -12.62
N GLY A 333 16.15 3.97 -11.83
CA GLY A 333 15.18 4.73 -11.05
C GLY A 333 14.38 5.76 -11.87
N PRO A 334 13.23 6.23 -11.36
CA PRO A 334 12.57 7.40 -11.92
C PRO A 334 13.39 8.68 -11.69
N LYS A 335 13.11 9.72 -12.49
CA LYS A 335 13.64 11.07 -12.24
C LYS A 335 12.83 11.75 -11.14
N ILE A 336 13.50 12.16 -10.06
CA ILE A 336 12.88 12.84 -8.91
C ILE A 336 13.41 14.28 -8.87
N SER A 337 12.53 15.26 -9.07
CA SER A 337 12.86 16.69 -9.09
C SER A 337 12.90 17.31 -7.68
N ASP A 338 13.39 18.55 -7.55
CA ASP A 338 13.53 19.30 -6.28
C ASP A 338 12.20 19.68 -5.61
N ASP A 339 11.09 19.62 -6.34
CA ASP A 339 9.75 19.79 -5.81
C ASP A 339 9.04 18.46 -5.49
N GLY A 340 9.76 17.34 -5.62
CA GLY A 340 9.23 16.00 -5.42
C GLY A 340 8.52 15.41 -6.64
N THR A 341 8.42 16.13 -7.77
CA THR A 341 7.83 15.58 -9.01
C THR A 341 8.63 14.38 -9.49
N ILE A 342 7.93 13.27 -9.75
CA ILE A 342 8.48 12.00 -10.22
C ILE A 342 8.06 11.82 -11.69
N LEU A 343 9.03 11.59 -12.58
CA LEU A 343 8.77 11.28 -13.98
C LEU A 343 9.47 9.96 -14.36
N PRO A 344 8.97 9.26 -15.40
CA PRO A 344 9.69 8.15 -16.00
C PRO A 344 11.16 8.53 -16.28
N GLY A 345 12.07 7.57 -16.05
CA GLY A 345 13.46 7.69 -16.47
C GLY A 345 13.56 7.96 -17.97
N ALA A 346 14.65 8.60 -18.41
CA ALA A 346 14.93 8.73 -19.85
C ALA A 346 15.36 7.40 -20.44
#